data_AF-A0A2V8W1G7-F1
#
_entry.id   AF-A0A2V8W1G7-F1
#
_cell.length_a   1.000
_cell.length_b   1.000
_cell.length_c   1.000
_cell.angle_alpha   90.00
_cell.angle_beta   90.00
_cell.angle_gamma   90.00
#
_symmetry.space_group_name_H-M   'P 1'
#
loop_
_entity.id
_entity.type
_entity.pdbx_description
1 polymer ?
#
loop_
_entity_poly.entity_id
_entity_poly.type
_entity_poly.pdbx_seq_one_letter_code
_entity_poly.pdbx_strand_id
1 'polypeptide(L)'
;MAPLAGMLRERGFRVTGSDSGVYPPASTLLESLGISFFHTFDAAHMQPTPNLAVIGNIIARGNPELEEVLDRKIPYRSMPEILEEV
;
A
#
# COMPACT_ATOMS: atom_id res chain seq x y z
N MET A 1 -6.13 5.96 -0.09
CA MET A 1 -5.65 4.97 -1.10
C MET A 1 -6.58 3.77 -1.32
N ALA A 2 -7.61 3.55 -0.49
CA ALA A 2 -8.43 2.33 -0.53
C ALA A 2 -9.09 1.96 -1.89
N PRO A 3 -9.64 2.89 -2.69
CA PRO A 3 -10.25 2.52 -3.98
C PRO A 3 -9.26 1.91 -4.97
N LEU A 4 -8.02 2.43 -5.04
CA LEU A 4 -6.97 1.87 -5.89
C LEU A 4 -6.59 0.45 -5.45
N ALA A 5 -6.50 0.22 -4.14
CA ALA A 5 -6.23 -1.12 -3.60
C ALA A 5 -7.32 -2.12 -4.03
N GLY A 6 -8.58 -1.70 -4.04
CA GLY A 6 -9.69 -2.50 -4.55
C GLY A 6 -9.57 -2.82 -6.04
N MET A 7 -9.28 -1.82 -6.87
CA MET A 7 -9.07 -2.01 -8.31
C MET A 7 -7.92 -2.98 -8.64
N LEU A 8 -6.84 -2.94 -7.87
CA LEU A 8 -5.71 -3.86 -8.03
C LEU A 8 -6.09 -5.28 -7.57
N ARG A 9 -6.87 -5.40 -6.49
CA ARG A 9 -7.36 -6.67 -5.99
C ARG A 9 -8.29 -7.36 -7.00
N GLU A 10 -9.19 -6.61 -7.63
CA GLU A 10 -10.08 -7.11 -8.69
C GLU A 10 -9.31 -7.59 -9.94
N ARG A 11 -8.17 -6.97 -10.25
CA ARG A 11 -7.25 -7.42 -11.31
C ARG A 11 -6.44 -8.67 -10.94
N GLY A 12 -6.62 -9.22 -9.73
CA GLY A 12 -5.96 -10.44 -9.26
C GLY A 12 -4.62 -10.22 -8.56
N PHE A 13 -4.23 -8.98 -8.29
CA PHE A 13 -3.02 -8.71 -7.52
C PHE A 13 -3.24 -9.01 -6.03
N ARG A 14 -2.18 -9.48 -5.36
CA ARG A 14 -2.14 -9.53 -3.90
C ARG A 14 -1.81 -8.12 -3.40
N VAL A 15 -2.78 -7.49 -2.77
CA VAL A 15 -2.65 -6.13 -2.23
C VAL A 15 -2.61 -6.20 -0.71
N THR A 16 -1.66 -5.49 -0.13
CA THR A 16 -1.55 -5.19 1.30
C THR A 16 -1.19 -3.72 1.45
N GLY A 17 -1.35 -3.16 2.64
CA GLY A 17 -0.91 -1.78 2.88
C GLY A 17 -0.87 -1.40 4.34
N SER A 18 -0.30 -0.23 4.60
CA SER A 18 -0.20 0.34 5.94
C SER A 18 -0.66 1.78 5.89
N ASP A 19 -1.57 2.13 6.79
CA ASP A 19 -2.07 3.50 6.90
C ASP A 19 -2.62 3.70 8.33
N SER A 20 -2.11 4.72 9.01
CA SER A 20 -2.49 5.07 10.38
C SER A 20 -3.91 5.64 10.51
N GLY A 21 -4.54 5.99 9.38
CA GLY A 21 -5.84 6.64 9.29
C GLY A 21 -6.89 5.82 8.55
N VAL A 22 -6.83 4.49 8.57
CA VAL A 22 -7.89 3.65 7.96
C VAL A 22 -9.08 3.52 8.92
N TYR A 23 -10.20 4.15 8.55
CA TYR A 23 -11.47 4.09 9.29
C TYR A 23 -12.67 3.90 8.33
N PRO A 24 -13.86 3.55 8.84
CA PRO A 24 -15.05 3.39 8.00
C PRO A 24 -15.43 4.70 7.27
N PRO A 25 -15.82 4.65 5.98
CA PRO A 25 -16.19 3.46 5.19
C PRO A 25 -15.02 2.77 4.46
N ALA A 26 -13.81 3.35 4.50
CA ALA A 26 -12.67 2.81 3.76
C ALA A 26 -12.18 1.47 4.32
N SER A 27 -12.15 1.32 5.65
CA SER A 27 -11.78 0.05 6.31
C SER A 27 -12.72 -1.08 5.88
N THR A 28 -14.02 -0.85 5.94
CA THR A 28 -15.06 -1.83 5.58
C THR A 28 -14.96 -2.25 4.12
N LEU A 29 -14.64 -1.32 3.22
CA LEU A 29 -14.39 -1.64 1.82
C LEU A 29 -13.19 -2.59 1.68
N LEU A 30 -12.06 -2.28 2.31
CA LEU A 30 -10.86 -3.12 2.24
C LEU A 30 -11.11 -4.52 2.82
N GLU A 31 -11.81 -4.60 3.95
CA GLU A 31 -12.21 -5.87 4.57
C GLU A 31 -13.14 -6.68 3.66
N SER A 32 -14.14 -6.05 3.04
CA SER A 32 -15.06 -6.72 2.11
C SER A 32 -14.36 -7.28 0.87
N LEU A 33 -13.25 -6.67 0.46
CA LEU A 33 -12.42 -7.11 -0.67
C LEU A 33 -11.32 -8.10 -0.24
N GLY A 34 -11.27 -8.45 1.05
CA GLY A 34 -10.27 -9.34 1.63
C GLY A 34 -8.85 -8.80 1.50
N ILE A 35 -8.68 -7.48 1.60
CA ILE A 35 -7.38 -6.79 1.56
C ILE A 35 -6.91 -6.60 3.01
N SER A 36 -5.74 -7.16 3.33
CA SER A 36 -5.12 -6.98 4.65
C SER A 36 -4.42 -5.62 4.73
N PHE A 37 -4.59 -4.93 5.86
CA PHE A 37 -3.91 -3.67 6.11
C PHE A 37 -3.44 -3.55 7.56
N PHE A 38 -2.44 -2.70 7.78
CA PHE A 38 -1.88 -2.40 9.09
C PHE A 38 -2.19 -0.94 9.48
N HIS A 39 -2.47 -0.72 10.77
CA HIS A 39 -2.76 0.61 11.32
C HIS A 39 -1.49 1.38 11.75
N THR A 40 -0.32 0.80 11.54
CA THR A 40 0.97 1.38 11.88
C THR A 40 1.94 1.16 10.72
N PHE A 41 3.01 1.94 10.69
CA PHE A 41 4.11 1.72 9.75
C PHE A 41 5.22 0.94 10.45
N ASP A 42 5.62 -0.19 9.89
CA ASP A 42 6.69 -1.03 10.41
C ASP A 42 7.44 -1.69 9.26
N ALA A 43 8.78 -1.72 9.32
CA ALA A 43 9.62 -2.39 8.34
C ALA A 43 9.24 -3.88 8.19
N ALA A 44 8.73 -4.52 9.24
CA ALA A 44 8.25 -5.90 9.21
C ALA A 44 7.08 -6.10 8.23
N HIS A 45 6.28 -5.07 7.94
CA HIS A 45 5.18 -5.16 6.97
C HIS A 45 5.68 -5.33 5.52
N MET A 46 6.96 -5.06 5.25
CA MET A 46 7.62 -5.29 3.96
C MET A 46 8.04 -6.76 3.75
N GLN A 47 7.53 -7.66 4.61
CA GLN A 47 7.72 -9.10 4.52
C GLN A 47 6.36 -9.80 4.32
N PRO A 48 6.18 -10.58 3.23
CA PRO A 48 7.14 -10.83 2.16
C PRO A 48 7.38 -9.57 1.30
N THR A 49 8.53 -9.53 0.62
CA THR A 49 8.92 -8.41 -0.24
C THR A 49 7.85 -8.12 -1.29
N PRO A 50 7.28 -6.91 -1.35
CA PRO A 50 6.40 -6.54 -2.43
C PRO A 50 7.20 -6.42 -3.74
N ASN A 51 6.56 -6.75 -4.86
CA ASN A 51 7.14 -6.53 -6.19
C ASN A 51 7.10 -5.06 -6.61
N LEU A 52 6.16 -4.30 -6.04
CA LEU A 52 5.91 -2.89 -6.32
C LEU A 52 5.31 -2.25 -5.07
N ALA A 53 5.81 -1.08 -4.67
CA ALA A 53 5.26 -0.28 -3.60
C ALA A 53 4.53 0.96 -4.17
N VAL A 54 3.31 1.23 -3.69
CA VAL A 54 2.59 2.46 -4.04
C VAL A 54 2.67 3.42 -2.86
N ILE A 55 3.34 4.55 -3.06
CA ILE A 55 3.64 5.51 -1.99
C ILE A 55 2.60 6.64 -2.03
N GLY A 56 1.92 6.85 -0.90
CA GLY A 56 1.01 7.97 -0.72
C GLY A 56 1.75 9.29 -0.49
N ASN A 57 1.15 10.40 -0.91
CA ASN A 57 1.75 11.75 -0.86
C ASN A 57 2.20 12.21 0.55
N ILE A 58 1.60 11.66 1.62
CA ILE A 58 1.90 12.04 3.00
C ILE A 58 3.17 11.33 3.53
N ILE A 59 3.62 10.26 2.86
CA ILE A 59 4.76 9.47 3.31
C ILE A 59 6.07 10.17 2.92
N ALA A 60 6.94 10.38 3.89
CA ALA A 60 8.26 10.99 3.73
C ALA A 60 9.36 10.10 4.34
N ARG A 61 10.63 10.46 4.09
CA ARG A 61 11.81 9.80 4.66
C ARG A 61 11.69 9.73 6.20
N GLY A 62 12.19 8.64 6.77
CA GLY A 62 11.99 8.29 8.18
C GLY A 62 10.77 7.40 8.43
N ASN A 63 9.92 7.16 7.43
CA ASN A 63 8.94 6.07 7.48
C ASN A 63 9.65 4.72 7.30
N PRO A 64 9.48 3.75 8.21
CA PRO A 64 10.24 2.50 8.18
C PRO A 64 9.98 1.65 6.93
N GLU A 65 8.76 1.66 6.40
CA GLU A 65 8.43 0.94 5.16
C GLU A 65 9.02 1.62 3.93
N LEU A 66 9.04 2.97 3.91
CA LEU A 66 9.69 3.70 2.83
C LEU A 66 11.20 3.48 2.81
N GLU A 67 11.87 3.50 3.97
CA GLU A 67 13.31 3.22 4.02
C GLU A 67 13.60 1.80 3.50
N GLU A 68 12.80 0.81 3.87
CA GLU A 68 12.91 -0.56 3.33
C GLU A 68 12.72 -0.62 1.81
N VAL A 69 11.76 0.13 1.25
CA VAL A 69 11.59 0.24 -0.21
C VAL A 69 12.86 0.75 -0.87
N LEU A 70 13.46 1.80 -0.31
CA LEU A 70 14.66 2.44 -0.86
C LEU A 70 15.91 1.56 -0.70
N ASP A 71 16.14 1.01 0.50
CA ASP A 71 17.30 0.18 0.83
C ASP A 71 17.33 -1.09 -0.02
N ARG A 72 16.17 -1.70 -0.24
CA ARG A 72 16.03 -2.93 -1.01
C ARG A 72 15.79 -2.68 -2.49
N LYS A 73 15.79 -1.40 -2.92
CA LYS A 73 15.56 -0.96 -4.30
C LYS A 73 14.29 -1.56 -4.90
N ILE A 74 13.24 -1.64 -4.10
CA ILE A 74 11.93 -2.13 -4.54
C ILE A 74 11.36 -1.07 -5.49
N PRO A 75 10.86 -1.46 -6.68
CA PRO A 75 10.17 -0.54 -7.56
C PRO A 75 9.03 0.16 -6.81
N TYR A 76 8.94 1.48 -6.94
CA TYR A 76 7.86 2.24 -6.35
C TYR A 76 7.25 3.23 -7.34
N ARG A 77 5.99 3.54 -7.10
CA ARG A 77 5.17 4.47 -7.89
C ARG A 77 4.24 5.25 -6.98
N SER A 78 3.79 6.40 -7.46
CA SER A 78 2.73 7.18 -6.83
C SER A 78 1.34 6.65 -7.23
N MET A 79 0.31 7.03 -6.47
CA MET A 79 -1.08 6.69 -6.80
C MET A 79 -1.48 7.11 -8.23
N PRO A 80 -1.20 8.36 -8.67
CA PRO A 80 -1.62 8.80 -10.01
C PRO A 80 -0.92 8.02 -11.12
N GLU A 81 0.38 7.72 -10.98
CA GLU A 81 1.12 6.92 -11.97
C GLU A 81 0.49 5.54 -12.15
N ILE A 82 0.08 4.88 -11.06
CA ILE A 82 -0.61 3.59 -11.17
C ILE A 82 -1.96 3.75 -11.85
N LEU A 83 -2.73 4.79 -11.51
CA LEU A 83 -4.05 5.02 -12.09
C LEU A 83 -4.03 5.23 -13.61
N GLU A 84 -2.95 5.76 -14.17
CA GLU A 84 -2.78 5.86 -15.63
C GLU A 84 -2.51 4.50 -16.28
N GLU A 85 -1.91 3.56 -15.54
CA GLU A 85 -1.55 2.22 -16.03
C GLU A 85 -2.65 1.17 -15.83
N VAL A 86 -3.60 1.39 -14.91
CA VAL A 86 -4.67 0.42 -14.58
C VAL A 86 -5.92 0.55 -15.43
#